data_AF-A0A5C7LFR0-F1
#
_entry.id   AF-A0A5C7LFR0-F1
#
_cell.length_a   1.000
_cell.length_b   1.000
_cell.length_c   1.000
_cell.angle_alpha   90.00
_cell.angle_beta   90.00
_cell.angle_gamma   90.00
#
_symmetry.space_group_name_H-M   'P 1'
#
loop_
_entity.id
_entity.type
_entity.pdbx_description
1 polymer ?
#
loop_
_entity_poly.entity_id
_entity_poly.type
_entity_poly.pdbx_seq_one_letter_code
_entity_poly.pdbx_strand_id
1 'polypeptide(L)'
;MKTSTSTVGAVWKDADGKTLTDEGLYQWVKSSVLGMDSEYELIVGVDSHRHKKFFQFITVVCVYRKGRGGYYFYKKSVRPASDYKGTYPVRVRTRMFYEASLALETAQNIFDHTEALPVIHLDASPPGGTEVTSAFSDQLNGYIVGSGFECVLKPWAFVASGIADKHSKSSCWVIPNTLDIGNPRDKGKNTIAKEIQK
;
A
#
# COMPACT_ATOMS: atom_id res chain seq x y z
N MET A 1 37.18 9.52 3.14
CA MET A 1 35.82 10.05 2.91
C MET A 1 34.89 8.88 2.66
N LYS A 2 33.96 8.59 3.57
CA LYS A 2 32.94 7.55 3.36
C LYS A 2 31.77 8.21 2.66
N THR A 3 31.56 7.88 1.39
CA THR A 3 30.42 8.33 0.61
C THR A 3 29.17 7.70 1.21
N SER A 4 28.36 8.50 1.90
CA SER A 4 27.05 8.10 2.38
C SER A 4 26.14 7.88 1.17
N THR A 5 25.88 6.62 0.84
CA THR A 5 24.82 6.24 -0.09
C THR A 5 23.49 6.65 0.53
N SER A 6 22.97 7.81 0.11
CA SER A 6 21.61 8.23 0.42
C SER A 6 20.64 7.25 -0.24
N THR A 7 20.14 6.31 0.55
CA THR A 7 19.01 5.46 0.19
C THR A 7 17.88 6.38 -0.23
N VAL A 8 17.43 6.27 -1.49
CA VAL A 8 16.25 6.99 -1.96
C VAL A 8 15.06 6.44 -1.17
N GLY A 9 14.64 7.17 -0.12
CA GLY A 9 13.50 6.83 0.73
C GLY A 9 12.21 6.69 -0.09
N ALA A 10 11.18 6.09 0.50
CA ALA A 10 9.92 5.92 -0.20
C ALA A 10 9.33 7.31 -0.54
N VAL A 11 8.95 7.49 -1.80
CA VAL A 11 8.33 8.75 -2.25
C VAL A 11 6.82 8.64 -2.05
N TRP A 12 6.32 9.38 -1.07
CA TRP A 12 4.89 9.56 -0.81
C TRP A 12 4.30 10.59 -1.77
N LYS A 13 3.06 10.41 -2.19
CA LYS A 13 2.33 11.33 -3.10
C LYS A 13 0.95 11.64 -2.53
N ASP A 14 0.45 12.86 -2.73
CA ASP A 14 -0.96 13.18 -2.48
C ASP A 14 -1.80 13.07 -3.78
N ALA A 15 -3.06 13.50 -3.72
CA ALA A 15 -3.96 13.50 -4.87
C ALA A 15 -3.53 14.46 -6.00
N ASP A 16 -2.83 15.54 -5.66
CA ASP A 16 -2.42 16.61 -6.57
C ASP A 16 -1.00 16.38 -7.12
N GLY A 17 -0.31 15.34 -6.65
CA GLY A 17 1.01 14.94 -7.09
C GLY A 17 2.16 15.55 -6.27
N LYS A 18 1.86 16.28 -5.20
CA LYS A 18 2.88 16.73 -4.24
C LYS A 18 3.54 15.51 -3.62
N THR A 19 4.86 15.58 -3.47
CA THR A 19 5.65 14.47 -2.94
C THR A 19 6.28 14.78 -1.59
N LEU A 20 6.47 13.74 -0.78
CA LEU A 20 7.20 13.79 0.49
C LEU A 20 8.18 12.61 0.59
N THR A 21 9.29 12.82 1.29
CA THR A 21 10.12 11.72 1.82
C THR A 21 9.46 11.14 3.07
N ASP A 22 10.00 10.06 3.62
CA ASP A 22 9.56 9.52 4.90
C ASP A 22 9.66 10.56 6.03
N GLU A 23 10.77 11.30 6.12
CA GLU A 23 10.91 12.39 7.10
C GLU A 23 9.90 13.50 6.86
N GLY A 24 9.67 13.86 5.59
CA GLY A 24 8.66 14.85 5.21
C GLY A 24 7.25 14.43 5.63
N LEU A 25 6.93 13.14 5.50
CA LEU A 25 5.67 12.57 5.98
C LEU A 25 5.57 12.70 7.50
N TYR A 26 6.60 12.33 8.25
CA TYR A 26 6.57 12.41 9.73
C TYR A 26 6.39 13.85 10.22
N GLN A 27 7.05 14.82 9.59
CA GLN A 27 6.85 16.24 9.90
C GLN A 27 5.43 16.72 9.56
N TRP A 28 4.90 16.28 8.42
CA TRP A 28 3.52 16.56 8.04
C TRP A 28 2.51 15.95 9.02
N VAL A 29 2.73 14.71 9.48
CA VAL A 29 1.92 14.09 10.53
C VAL A 29 2.02 14.94 11.79
N LYS A 30 3.21 15.15 12.37
CA LYS A 30 3.39 15.96 13.59
C LYS A 30 2.67 17.29 13.55
N SER A 31 2.88 18.07 12.48
CA SER A 31 2.25 19.38 12.31
C SER A 31 0.73 19.30 12.14
N SER A 32 0.23 18.21 11.55
CA SER A 32 -1.19 17.95 11.47
C SER A 32 -1.75 17.58 12.84
N VAL A 33 -1.09 16.72 13.61
CA VAL A 33 -1.63 16.18 14.86
C VAL A 33 -1.52 17.15 16.05
N LEU A 34 -0.37 17.83 16.20
CA LEU A 34 -0.03 18.65 17.37
C LEU A 34 -0.65 20.05 17.34
N GLY A 35 -1.29 20.45 16.23
CA GLY A 35 -1.80 21.80 16.05
C GLY A 35 -3.32 21.95 16.19
N MET A 36 -4.05 20.98 16.76
CA MET A 36 -5.51 20.92 16.62
C MET A 36 -6.31 20.77 17.91
N ASP A 37 -7.26 21.68 18.11
CA ASP A 37 -8.38 21.60 19.08
C ASP A 37 -9.55 20.70 18.60
N SER A 38 -9.45 20.10 17.41
CA SER A 38 -10.55 19.31 16.80
C SER A 38 -10.26 17.81 16.81
N GLU A 39 -11.31 17.00 17.02
CA GLU A 39 -11.29 15.54 16.83
C GLU A 39 -10.72 15.17 15.45
N TYR A 40 -9.55 14.54 15.44
CA TYR A 40 -8.90 13.98 14.27
C TYR A 40 -8.74 12.46 14.43
N GLU A 41 -8.55 11.78 13.31
CA GLU A 41 -8.17 10.38 13.27
C GLU A 41 -6.99 10.22 12.30
N LEU A 42 -5.88 9.67 12.81
CA LEU A 42 -4.73 9.29 11.99
C LEU A 42 -4.90 7.84 11.58
N ILE A 43 -4.92 7.58 10.29
CA ILE A 43 -5.33 6.28 9.74
C ILE A 43 -4.27 5.77 8.76
N VAL A 44 -3.92 4.50 8.86
CA VAL A 44 -3.12 3.79 7.85
C VAL A 44 -3.99 2.76 7.16
N GLY A 45 -4.00 2.75 5.83
CA GLY A 45 -4.71 1.74 5.05
C GLY A 45 -3.85 1.20 3.92
N VAL A 46 -4.00 -0.09 3.63
CA VAL A 46 -3.32 -0.74 2.51
C VAL A 46 -4.34 -1.49 1.66
N ASP A 47 -4.22 -1.38 0.34
CA ASP A 47 -4.92 -2.22 -0.62
C ASP A 47 -3.96 -2.69 -1.71
N SER A 48 -4.26 -3.83 -2.33
CA SER A 48 -3.49 -4.36 -3.44
C SER A 48 -4.33 -4.73 -4.66
N HIS A 49 -3.79 -4.41 -5.83
CA HIS A 49 -4.40 -4.76 -7.11
C HIS A 49 -3.47 -5.59 -7.98
N ARG A 50 -4.03 -6.58 -8.68
CA ARG A 50 -3.27 -7.46 -9.56
C ARG A 50 -3.06 -6.80 -10.92
N HIS A 51 -1.80 -6.66 -11.32
CA HIS A 51 -1.37 -6.16 -12.64
C HIS A 51 -0.53 -7.21 -13.36
N LYS A 52 -1.16 -8.03 -14.22
CA LYS A 52 -0.52 -9.13 -14.95
C LYS A 52 0.30 -10.06 -14.03
N LYS A 53 1.62 -9.85 -13.97
CA LYS A 53 2.61 -10.66 -13.25
C LYS A 53 2.99 -10.09 -11.89
N PHE A 54 2.40 -8.97 -11.47
CA PHE A 54 2.71 -8.28 -10.22
C PHE A 54 1.44 -7.94 -9.44
N PHE A 55 1.58 -7.75 -8.13
CA PHE A 55 0.64 -6.99 -7.32
C PHE A 55 1.23 -5.61 -7.08
N GLN A 56 0.39 -4.59 -7.24
CA GLN A 56 0.67 -3.23 -6.82
C GLN A 56 -0.01 -3.00 -5.47
N PHE A 57 0.77 -2.64 -4.46
CA PHE A 57 0.29 -2.28 -3.14
C PHE A 57 0.31 -0.77 -3.02
N ILE A 58 -0.77 -0.21 -2.48
CA ILE A 58 -0.87 1.19 -2.11
C ILE A 58 -0.97 1.25 -0.61
N THR A 59 0.01 1.88 0.02
CA THR A 59 -0.07 2.24 1.44
C THR A 59 -0.48 3.69 1.53
N VAL A 60 -1.51 3.98 2.30
CA VAL A 60 -2.07 5.32 2.52
C VAL A 60 -1.91 5.68 3.99
N VAL A 61 -1.48 6.91 4.24
CA VAL A 61 -1.51 7.57 5.55
C VAL A 61 -2.46 8.75 5.42
N CYS A 62 -3.54 8.74 6.20
CA CYS A 62 -4.60 9.73 6.15
C CYS A 62 -4.76 10.41 7.50
N VAL A 63 -4.86 11.73 7.50
CA VAL A 63 -5.36 12.50 8.65
C VAL A 63 -6.77 12.92 8.31
N TYR A 64 -7.75 12.30 8.94
CA TYR A 64 -9.16 12.62 8.81
C TYR A 64 -9.58 13.57 9.93
N ARG A 65 -10.33 14.62 9.58
CA ARG A 65 -10.91 15.59 10.52
C ARG A 65 -12.42 15.54 10.40
N LYS A 66 -13.09 15.22 11.50
CA LYS A 66 -14.55 15.09 11.52
C LYS A 66 -15.21 16.39 11.07
N GLY A 67 -16.05 16.31 10.03
CA GLY A 67 -16.75 17.45 9.45
C GLY A 67 -15.92 18.39 8.55
N ARG A 68 -14.60 18.16 8.40
CA ARG A 68 -13.71 18.98 7.54
C ARG A 68 -13.04 18.19 6.41
N GLY A 69 -13.32 16.89 6.33
CA GLY A 69 -12.68 16.00 5.36
C GLY A 69 -11.32 15.51 5.84
N GLY A 70 -10.46 15.06 4.93
CA GLY A 70 -9.15 14.53 5.28
C GLY A 70 -8.12 14.77 4.20
N TYR A 71 -6.87 14.73 4.62
CA TYR A 71 -5.71 14.79 3.73
C TYR A 71 -4.99 13.46 3.82
N TYR A 72 -4.38 13.03 2.72
CA TYR A 72 -3.65 11.78 2.71
C TYR A 72 -2.44 11.83 1.80
N PHE A 73 -1.45 11.02 2.15
CA PHE A 73 -0.32 10.67 1.31
C PHE A 73 -0.35 9.17 1.09
N TYR A 74 0.09 8.73 -0.10
CA TYR A 74 0.21 7.33 -0.43
C TYR A 74 1.55 7.01 -1.06
N LYS A 75 2.07 5.82 -0.81
CA LYS A 75 3.23 5.26 -1.51
C LYS A 75 2.83 4.00 -2.26
N LYS A 76 3.57 3.72 -3.33
CA LYS A 76 3.40 2.52 -4.15
C LYS A 76 4.54 1.55 -3.88
N SER A 77 4.21 0.28 -3.75
CA SER A 77 5.19 -0.81 -3.83
C SER A 77 4.67 -1.92 -4.73
N VAL A 78 5.58 -2.71 -5.31
CA VAL A 78 5.22 -3.81 -6.21
C VAL A 78 5.89 -5.10 -5.75
N ARG A 79 5.15 -6.21 -5.87
CA ARG A 79 5.69 -7.55 -5.63
C ARG A 79 5.30 -8.49 -6.77
N PRO A 80 6.17 -9.44 -7.15
CA PRO A 80 5.78 -10.51 -8.06
C PRO A 80 4.53 -11.23 -7.59
N ALA A 81 3.58 -11.47 -8.50
CA ALA A 81 2.39 -12.25 -8.20
C ALA A 81 2.74 -13.72 -7.84
N SER A 82 3.95 -14.16 -8.18
CA SER A 82 4.52 -15.44 -7.78
C SER A 82 4.78 -15.57 -6.27
N ASP A 83 4.82 -14.46 -5.52
CA ASP A 83 5.05 -14.48 -4.08
C ASP A 83 3.77 -14.90 -3.33
N TYR A 84 2.61 -14.73 -3.95
CA TYR A 84 1.29 -15.04 -3.40
C TYR A 84 0.67 -16.24 -4.15
N LYS A 85 1.42 -17.34 -4.23
CA LYS A 85 0.97 -18.61 -4.81
C LYS A 85 0.07 -19.40 -3.85
N GLY A 86 -0.59 -20.42 -4.38
CA GLY A 86 -1.44 -21.34 -3.63
C GLY A 86 -2.85 -21.45 -4.18
N THR A 87 -3.60 -22.42 -3.68
CA THR A 87 -5.01 -22.59 -3.98
C THR A 87 -5.83 -21.44 -3.39
N TYR A 88 -7.03 -21.24 -3.91
CA TYR A 88 -7.99 -20.39 -3.24
C TYR A 88 -8.53 -21.16 -2.02
N PRO A 89 -8.66 -20.55 -0.83
CA PRO A 89 -8.46 -19.13 -0.49
C PRO A 89 -7.06 -18.75 0.02
N VAL A 90 -6.13 -19.70 0.14
CA VAL A 90 -4.77 -19.50 0.72
C VAL A 90 -4.03 -18.32 0.10
N ARG A 91 -4.02 -18.19 -1.23
CA ARG A 91 -3.35 -17.06 -1.90
C ARG A 91 -3.92 -15.69 -1.50
N VAL A 92 -5.22 -15.60 -1.21
CA VAL A 92 -5.88 -14.35 -0.80
C VAL A 92 -5.47 -14.03 0.62
N ARG A 93 -5.51 -15.04 1.51
CA ARG A 93 -5.05 -14.93 2.88
C ARG A 93 -3.60 -14.42 2.94
N THR A 94 -2.66 -15.05 2.24
CA THR A 94 -1.25 -14.64 2.23
C THR A 94 -1.08 -13.20 1.78
N ARG A 95 -1.79 -12.78 0.73
CA ARG A 95 -1.79 -11.39 0.26
C ARG A 95 -2.32 -10.42 1.31
N MET A 96 -3.42 -10.78 1.98
CA MET A 96 -4.05 -9.93 3.00
C MET A 96 -3.18 -9.76 4.26
N PHE A 97 -2.49 -10.82 4.68
CA PHE A 97 -1.50 -10.72 5.75
C PHE A 97 -0.32 -9.83 5.35
N TYR A 98 0.08 -9.85 4.08
CA TYR A 98 1.11 -8.93 3.61
C TYR A 98 0.63 -7.48 3.62
N GLU A 99 -0.60 -7.20 3.21
CA GLU A 99 -1.21 -5.87 3.34
C GLU A 99 -1.24 -5.39 4.80
N ALA A 100 -1.67 -6.26 5.71
CA ALA A 100 -1.66 -5.97 7.15
C ALA A 100 -0.24 -5.72 7.68
N SER A 101 0.77 -6.46 7.22
CA SER A 101 2.16 -6.25 7.61
C SER A 101 2.71 -4.90 7.12
N LEU A 102 2.37 -4.47 5.91
CA LEU A 102 2.74 -3.15 5.39
C LEU A 102 2.06 -2.01 6.15
N ALA A 103 0.80 -2.21 6.54
CA ALA A 103 0.06 -1.24 7.33
C ALA A 103 0.69 -1.10 8.73
N LEU A 104 0.99 -2.24 9.37
CA LEU A 104 1.62 -2.29 10.69
C LEU A 104 3.01 -1.67 10.68
N GLU A 105 3.87 -2.02 9.72
CA GLU A 105 5.21 -1.42 9.56
C GLU A 105 5.11 0.10 9.40
N THR A 106 4.16 0.58 8.61
CA THR A 106 3.95 2.01 8.40
C THR A 106 3.44 2.69 9.67
N ALA A 107 2.50 2.08 10.39
CA ALA A 107 1.97 2.62 11.63
C ALA A 107 3.03 2.69 12.72
N GLN A 108 3.86 1.66 12.85
CA GLN A 108 5.00 1.64 13.78
C GLN A 108 6.01 2.73 13.46
N ASN A 109 6.41 2.88 12.19
CA ASN A 109 7.33 3.93 11.79
C ASN A 109 6.78 5.33 12.09
N ILE A 110 5.49 5.57 11.87
CA ILE A 110 4.84 6.84 12.23
C ILE A 110 4.88 7.05 13.74
N PHE A 111 4.51 6.03 14.52
CA PHE A 111 4.51 6.12 15.98
C PHE A 111 5.91 6.42 16.53
N ASP A 112 6.93 5.68 16.09
CA ASP A 112 8.31 5.83 16.56
C ASP A 112 8.88 7.23 16.30
N HIS A 113 8.45 7.89 15.21
CA HIS A 113 8.96 9.20 14.83
C HIS A 113 8.08 10.35 15.31
N THR A 114 6.80 10.11 15.61
CA THR A 114 5.81 11.16 15.85
C THR A 114 5.03 11.06 17.16
N GLU A 115 5.10 9.92 17.85
CA GLU A 115 4.29 9.57 19.02
C GLU A 115 2.78 9.54 18.75
N ALA A 116 2.34 9.80 17.51
CA ALA A 116 0.96 9.70 17.10
C ALA A 116 0.63 8.24 16.78
N LEU A 117 -0.46 7.73 17.36
CA LEU A 117 -0.89 6.34 17.21
C LEU A 117 -1.93 6.22 16.09
N PRO A 118 -1.62 5.58 14.94
CA PRO A 118 -2.58 5.42 13.87
C PRO A 118 -3.57 4.28 14.11
N VAL A 119 -4.80 4.43 13.63
CA VAL A 119 -5.75 3.33 13.44
C VAL A 119 -5.48 2.64 12.10
N ILE A 120 -5.46 1.32 12.08
CA ILE A 120 -5.20 0.55 10.84
C ILE A 120 -6.52 0.11 10.21
N HIS A 121 -6.75 0.54 8.98
CA HIS A 121 -7.87 0.11 8.15
C HIS A 121 -7.44 -1.06 7.25
N LEU A 122 -8.15 -2.18 7.33
CA LEU A 122 -7.96 -3.32 6.43
C LEU A 122 -9.20 -3.55 5.57
N ASP A 123 -8.99 -3.76 4.27
CA ASP A 123 -10.07 -4.19 3.36
C ASP A 123 -10.37 -5.69 3.53
N ALA A 124 -10.95 -6.04 4.67
CA ALA A 124 -11.50 -7.35 4.94
C ALA A 124 -12.95 -7.24 5.43
N SER A 125 -13.78 -8.19 5.01
CA SER A 125 -15.16 -8.31 5.46
C SER A 125 -15.21 -8.73 6.94
N PRO A 126 -16.25 -8.32 7.68
CA PRO A 126 -16.38 -8.66 9.09
C PRO A 126 -16.53 -10.19 9.28
N PRO A 127 -16.16 -10.72 10.46
CA PRO A 127 -16.32 -12.13 10.78
C PRO A 127 -17.76 -12.63 10.58
N GLY A 128 -17.91 -13.89 10.15
CA GLY A 128 -19.22 -14.50 9.92
C GLY A 128 -19.92 -14.11 8.60
N GLY A 129 -19.29 -13.30 7.75
CA GLY A 129 -19.77 -13.00 6.41
C GLY A 129 -19.56 -14.14 5.39
N THR A 130 -20.23 -14.04 4.24
CA THR A 130 -20.10 -14.99 3.11
C THR A 130 -18.83 -14.76 2.29
N GLU A 131 -18.23 -13.58 2.41
CA GLU A 131 -17.00 -13.23 1.71
C GLU A 131 -15.83 -14.02 2.25
N VAL A 132 -14.91 -14.41 1.37
CA VAL A 132 -13.76 -15.23 1.76
C VAL A 132 -12.82 -14.54 2.75
N THR A 133 -12.76 -13.22 2.74
CA THR A 133 -11.99 -12.45 3.74
C THR A 133 -12.54 -12.59 5.15
N SER A 134 -13.84 -12.87 5.30
CA SER A 134 -14.49 -13.11 6.60
C SER A 134 -13.95 -14.37 7.30
N ALA A 135 -13.40 -15.33 6.56
CA ALA A 135 -12.86 -16.57 7.11
C ALA A 135 -11.53 -16.39 7.85
N PHE A 136 -10.86 -15.23 7.67
CA PHE A 136 -9.58 -14.93 8.31
C PHE A 136 -9.51 -13.49 8.85
N SER A 137 -10.64 -12.79 8.94
CA SER A 137 -10.72 -11.42 9.45
C SER A 137 -10.38 -11.35 10.94
N ASP A 138 -10.80 -12.31 11.76
CA ASP A 138 -10.42 -12.38 13.18
C ASP A 138 -8.91 -12.51 13.37
N GLN A 139 -8.24 -13.26 12.48
CA GLN A 139 -6.80 -13.46 12.55
C GLN A 139 -6.03 -12.22 12.10
N LEU A 140 -6.54 -11.48 11.11
CA LEU A 140 -6.00 -10.19 10.71
C LEU A 140 -6.18 -9.16 11.84
N ASN A 141 -7.37 -9.08 12.41
CA ASN A 141 -7.67 -8.21 13.54
C ASN A 141 -6.75 -8.53 14.74
N GLY A 142 -6.67 -9.80 15.13
CA GLY A 142 -5.79 -10.24 16.22
C GLY A 142 -4.31 -9.97 15.96
N TYR A 143 -3.86 -10.06 14.71
CA TYR A 143 -2.48 -9.71 14.35
C TYR A 143 -2.18 -8.22 14.57
N ILE A 144 -3.10 -7.33 14.20
CA ILE A 144 -2.93 -5.89 14.38
C ILE A 144 -3.08 -5.49 15.86
N VAL A 145 -4.14 -5.94 16.53
CA VAL A 145 -4.40 -5.63 17.94
C VAL A 145 -3.31 -6.19 18.85
N GLY A 146 -2.83 -7.41 18.58
CA GLY A 146 -1.71 -8.02 19.29
C GLY A 146 -0.39 -7.26 19.12
N SER A 147 -0.30 -6.38 18.12
CA SER A 147 0.86 -5.50 17.89
C SER A 147 0.70 -4.10 18.50
N GLY A 148 -0.40 -3.84 19.23
CA GLY A 148 -0.62 -2.58 19.95
C GLY A 148 -1.33 -1.48 19.16
N PHE A 149 -1.92 -1.79 18.00
CA PHE A 149 -2.66 -0.84 17.18
C PHE A 149 -4.15 -1.21 17.10
N GLU A 150 -5.00 -0.20 16.95
CA GLU A 150 -6.41 -0.43 16.65
C GLU A 150 -6.59 -0.90 15.20
N CYS A 151 -7.52 -1.84 14.99
CA CYS A 151 -7.86 -2.36 13.67
C CYS A 151 -9.33 -2.12 13.35
N VAL A 152 -9.58 -1.54 12.19
CA VAL A 152 -10.91 -1.29 11.64
C VAL A 152 -11.08 -2.09 10.35
N LEU A 153 -12.14 -2.89 10.29
CA LEU A 153 -12.54 -3.67 9.12
C LEU A 153 -13.72 -3.01 8.38
N LYS A 154 -14.13 -3.59 7.24
CA LYS A 154 -15.36 -3.14 6.57
C LYS A 154 -16.57 -3.31 7.51
N PRO A 155 -17.56 -2.40 7.43
CA PRO A 155 -17.72 -1.32 6.44
C PRO A 155 -16.98 -0.02 6.78
N TRP A 156 -16.32 0.07 7.92
CA TRP A 156 -15.73 1.33 8.42
C TRP A 156 -14.30 1.59 7.90
N ALA A 157 -13.66 0.60 7.28
CA ALA A 157 -12.30 0.67 6.75
C ALA A 157 -12.09 1.53 5.47
N PHE A 158 -12.63 2.75 5.43
CA PHE A 158 -12.71 3.57 4.20
C PHE A 158 -11.37 3.98 3.57
N VAL A 159 -10.30 4.13 4.36
CA VAL A 159 -8.96 4.45 3.84
C VAL A 159 -8.40 3.31 2.98
N ALA A 160 -8.51 2.06 3.43
CA ALA A 160 -8.11 0.90 2.62
C ALA A 160 -9.11 0.67 1.47
N SER A 161 -10.40 0.56 1.78
CA SER A 161 -11.42 0.16 0.82
C SER A 161 -11.86 1.24 -0.17
N GLY A 162 -11.37 2.48 -0.01
CA GLY A 162 -11.73 3.62 -0.85
C GLY A 162 -10.50 4.35 -1.37
N ILE A 163 -9.69 4.92 -0.47
CA ILE A 163 -8.53 5.74 -0.88
C ILE A 163 -7.45 4.87 -1.52
N ALA A 164 -7.05 3.77 -0.88
CA ALA A 164 -6.01 2.88 -1.41
C ALA A 164 -6.48 2.18 -2.70
N ASP A 165 -7.72 1.68 -2.73
CA ASP A 165 -8.33 1.05 -3.91
C ASP A 165 -8.37 1.98 -5.14
N LYS A 166 -8.66 3.27 -4.95
CA LYS A 166 -8.62 4.28 -6.02
C LYS A 166 -7.24 4.32 -6.71
N HIS A 167 -6.17 4.25 -5.93
CA HIS A 167 -4.79 4.34 -6.45
C HIS A 167 -4.24 2.99 -6.90
N SER A 168 -4.78 1.87 -6.41
CA SER A 168 -4.29 0.53 -6.72
C SER A 168 -4.64 0.09 -8.15
N LYS A 169 -5.78 0.57 -8.65
CA LYS A 169 -6.29 0.30 -10.02
C LYS A 169 -5.61 1.10 -11.13
N SER A 170 -5.03 2.26 -10.82
CA SER A 170 -4.32 3.07 -11.80
C SER A 170 -3.07 2.33 -12.32
N SER A 171 -3.03 2.03 -13.62
CA SER A 171 -2.00 1.19 -14.24
C SER A 171 -0.59 1.77 -14.08
N CYS A 172 0.33 0.99 -13.54
CA CYS A 172 1.75 1.29 -13.56
C CYS A 172 2.39 0.77 -14.86
N TRP A 173 3.01 1.67 -15.64
CA TRP A 173 3.87 1.34 -16.79
C TRP A 173 5.34 1.15 -16.41
N VAL A 174 5.67 1.15 -15.11
CA VAL A 174 7.05 0.99 -14.65
C VAL A 174 7.23 -0.46 -14.19
N ILE A 175 7.65 -1.31 -15.12
CA ILE A 175 8.27 -2.60 -14.77
C ILE A 175 9.69 -2.25 -14.30
N PRO A 176 10.08 -2.54 -13.05
CA PRO A 176 11.47 -2.40 -12.65
C PRO A 176 12.34 -3.29 -13.54
N ASN A 177 13.38 -2.71 -14.15
CA ASN A 177 14.34 -3.42 -15.04
C ASN A 177 15.04 -4.62 -14.37
N THR A 178 14.86 -4.82 -13.06
CA THR A 178 15.39 -5.95 -12.29
C THR A 178 14.50 -7.20 -12.29
N LEU A 179 13.33 -7.15 -12.93
CA LEU A 179 12.46 -8.31 -13.15
C LEU A 179 12.44 -8.66 -14.65
N ASP A 180 13.63 -8.90 -15.21
CA ASP A 180 13.75 -9.44 -16.57
C ASP A 180 13.36 -10.91 -16.58
N ILE A 181 12.06 -11.14 -16.74
CA ILE A 181 11.50 -12.44 -17.09
C ILE A 181 11.28 -12.44 -18.59
N GLY A 182 12.33 -12.90 -19.30
CA GLY A 182 12.37 -13.04 -20.74
C GLY A 182 11.03 -13.43 -21.35
N ASN A 183 10.61 -12.67 -22.37
CA ASN A 183 9.35 -12.85 -23.05
C ASN A 183 9.44 -14.10 -23.98
N PRO A 184 8.68 -15.19 -23.75
CA PRO A 184 8.71 -16.35 -24.65
C PRO A 184 7.93 -16.11 -25.96
N ARG A 185 7.36 -14.91 -26.18
CA ARG A 185 6.54 -14.59 -27.36
C ARG A 185 7.30 -14.06 -28.59
N ASP A 186 8.62 -13.93 -28.53
CA ASP A 186 9.41 -13.46 -29.69
C ASP A 186 9.97 -14.59 -30.57
N LYS A 187 9.61 -15.85 -30.31
CA LYS A 187 9.90 -16.95 -31.24
C LYS A 187 8.79 -17.07 -32.27
N GLY A 188 8.86 -16.27 -33.33
CA GLY A 188 8.13 -16.54 -34.57
C GLY A 188 7.43 -15.34 -35.18
N LYS A 189 8.19 -14.35 -35.66
CA LYS A 189 7.81 -13.61 -36.86
C LYS A 189 9.03 -13.45 -37.76
N ASN A 190 8.92 -14.13 -38.88
CA ASN A 190 9.88 -14.26 -39.95
C ASN A 190 9.85 -12.99 -40.84
N THR A 191 10.97 -12.70 -41.51
CA THR A 191 11.00 -12.28 -42.94
C THR A 191 10.88 -10.78 -43.30
N ILE A 192 12.02 -10.25 -43.79
CA ILE A 192 12.26 -9.28 -44.89
C ILE A 192 11.85 -7.80 -44.73
N ALA A 193 12.87 -6.92 -44.68
CA ALA A 193 12.97 -5.65 -45.42
C ALA A 193 14.44 -5.16 -45.35
N LYS A 194 15.22 -5.36 -46.42
CA LYS A 194 15.65 -4.34 -47.41
C LYS A 194 16.62 -3.26 -46.88
N GLU A 195 17.91 -3.48 -47.19
CA GLU A 195 18.82 -2.65 -48.01
C GLU A 195 18.56 -1.13 -48.16
N ILE A 196 19.66 -0.37 -48.29
CA ILE A 196 19.87 1.09 -48.60
C ILE A 196 20.46 1.82 -47.37
N GLN A 197 21.62 2.48 -47.38
CA GLN A 197 22.58 2.89 -48.42
C GLN A 197 23.95 3.19 -47.74
N LYS A 198 24.99 3.24 -48.57
CA LYS A 198 26.36 3.72 -48.30
C LYS A 198 26.43 5.09 -47.63
#